data_AF-A0A9D6NT36-F1
#
_entry.id   AF-A0A9D6NT36-F1
#
_cell.length_a   1.000
_cell.length_b   1.000
_cell.length_c   1.000
_cell.angle_alpha   90.00
_cell.angle_beta   90.00
_cell.angle_gamma   90.00
#
_symmetry.space_group_name_H-M   'P 1'
#
loop_
_entity.id
_entity.type
_entity.pdbx_description
1 polymer ?
#
loop_
_entity_poly.entity_id
_entity_poly.type
_entity_poly.pdbx_seq_one_letter_code
_entity_poly.pdbx_strand_id
1 'polypeptide(L)'
;MVTLAGLAVALVSGYWFAQGYWAAYVLGALLYFISVLFDEMDGMLARLTFRESAFGCWLETFVDYASYIVLFVGMTIGLYREAGVLWLAAGGLLLVGTLASILVLIHQRKLATDPARPHEYRVLLHRQLEADSGNILSRFGRLTEFLIRKGAFSYYVLIFSILGGLKILFLLAAFGSNLVWTLGLSFNRFFQCPSPGMQRGECGLPLCYSRAEEGR
;
A
#
# COMPACT_ATOMS: atom_id res chain seq x y z
N MET A 1 -8.03 -3.36 19.38
CA MET A 1 -8.95 -2.27 19.78
C MET A 1 -8.66 -1.03 18.94
N VAL A 2 -7.41 -0.56 18.90
CA VAL A 2 -7.01 0.62 18.10
C VAL A 2 -7.25 0.43 16.59
N THR A 3 -6.93 -0.73 16.01
CA THR A 3 -7.13 -1.03 14.58
C THR A 3 -8.61 -0.93 14.13
N LEU A 4 -9.56 -1.35 14.99
CA LEU A 4 -10.99 -1.24 14.70
C LEU A 4 -11.49 0.22 14.84
N ALA A 5 -10.93 0.97 15.79
CA ALA A 5 -11.22 2.39 15.93
C ALA A 5 -10.71 3.18 14.71
N GLY A 6 -9.51 2.88 14.22
CA GLY A 6 -8.98 3.44 12.97
C GLY A 6 -9.91 3.16 11.78
N LEU A 7 -10.35 1.91 11.62
CA LEU A 7 -11.32 1.56 10.57
C LEU A 7 -12.64 2.36 10.69
N ALA A 8 -13.16 2.54 11.91
CA ALA A 8 -14.37 3.33 12.14
C ALA A 8 -14.17 4.80 11.72
N VAL A 9 -13.02 5.40 12.05
CA VAL A 9 -12.69 6.78 11.62
C VAL A 9 -12.54 6.84 10.10
N ALA A 10 -11.94 5.83 9.46
CA ALA A 10 -11.85 5.74 8.01
C ALA A 10 -13.23 5.67 7.34
N LEU A 11 -14.19 4.94 7.91
CA LEU A 11 -15.58 4.89 7.44
C LEU A 11 -16.27 6.26 7.54
N VAL A 12 -16.10 6.95 8.67
CA VAL A 12 -16.65 8.31 8.85
C VAL A 12 -16.00 9.28 7.85
N SER A 13 -14.69 9.16 7.62
CA SER A 13 -13.99 9.93 6.58
C SER A 13 -14.58 9.69 5.19
N GLY A 14 -14.78 8.43 4.80
CA GLY A 14 -15.39 8.06 3.51
C GLY A 14 -16.79 8.64 3.35
N TYR A 15 -17.59 8.68 4.43
CA TYR A 15 -18.91 9.32 4.44
C TYR A 15 -18.84 10.83 4.17
N TRP A 16 -17.87 11.53 4.76
CA TRP A 16 -17.66 12.96 4.50
C TRP A 16 -17.21 13.22 3.06
N PHE A 17 -16.30 12.39 2.53
CA PHE A 17 -15.94 12.47 1.11
C PHE A 17 -17.15 12.27 0.19
N ALA A 18 -18.07 11.38 0.55
CA ALA A 18 -19.26 11.09 -0.27
C ALA A 18 -20.26 12.26 -0.36
N GLN A 19 -20.12 13.33 0.44
CA GLN A 19 -21.06 14.45 0.41
C GLN A 19 -20.92 15.33 -0.85
N GLY A 20 -19.74 15.36 -1.48
CA GLY A 20 -19.57 16.00 -2.81
C GLY A 20 -19.39 17.52 -2.80
N TYR A 21 -18.90 18.12 -1.71
CA TYR A 21 -18.57 19.55 -1.65
C TYR A 21 -17.25 19.78 -0.91
N TRP A 22 -16.61 20.92 -1.19
CA TRP A 22 -15.24 21.21 -0.75
C TRP A 22 -15.01 21.06 0.76
N ALA A 23 -15.85 21.68 1.60
CA ALA A 23 -15.69 21.60 3.06
C ALA A 23 -15.82 20.16 3.59
N ALA A 24 -16.68 19.35 2.96
CA ALA A 24 -16.81 17.93 3.28
C ALA A 24 -15.54 17.15 2.92
N TYR A 25 -14.92 17.44 1.77
CA TYR A 25 -13.64 16.82 1.39
C TYR A 25 -12.52 17.17 2.37
N VAL A 26 -12.42 18.42 2.80
CA VAL A 26 -11.41 18.84 3.80
C VAL A 26 -11.61 18.11 5.12
N LEU A 27 -12.86 18.03 5.60
CA LEU A 27 -13.16 17.32 6.84
C LEU A 27 -12.91 15.81 6.73
N GLY A 28 -13.32 15.19 5.62
CA GLY A 28 -13.02 13.79 5.31
C GLY A 28 -11.51 13.53 5.28
N ALA A 29 -10.74 14.40 4.63
CA ALA A 29 -9.29 14.28 4.53
C ALA A 29 -8.60 14.42 5.89
N LEU A 30 -9.07 15.34 6.73
CA LEU A 30 -8.55 15.52 8.09
C LEU A 30 -8.80 14.27 8.95
N LEU A 31 -10.00 13.71 8.89
CA LEU A 31 -10.33 12.48 9.61
C LEU A 31 -9.50 11.29 9.12
N TYR A 32 -9.33 11.14 7.80
CA TYR A 32 -8.46 10.12 7.23
C TYR A 32 -7.02 10.27 7.71
N PHE A 33 -6.49 11.49 7.69
CA PHE A 33 -5.15 11.80 8.14
C PHE A 33 -4.95 11.43 9.62
N ILE A 34 -5.89 11.81 10.49
CA ILE A 34 -5.86 11.46 11.92
C ILE A 34 -5.89 9.93 12.10
N SER A 35 -6.74 9.22 11.36
CA SER A 35 -6.80 7.74 11.41
C SER A 35 -5.45 7.12 11.05
N VAL A 36 -4.84 7.56 9.95
CA VAL A 36 -3.54 7.04 9.51
C VAL A 36 -2.44 7.35 10.52
N LEU A 37 -2.46 8.56 11.10
CA LEU A 37 -1.49 8.96 12.12
C LEU A 37 -1.56 8.05 13.35
N PHE A 38 -2.77 7.76 13.86
CA PHE A 38 -2.95 6.84 14.98
C PHE A 38 -2.49 5.42 14.66
N ASP A 39 -2.78 4.91 13.46
CA ASP A 39 -2.33 3.58 13.02
C ASP A 39 -0.78 3.50 12.97
N GLU A 40 -0.11 4.53 12.43
CA GLU A 40 1.36 4.55 12.37
C GLU A 40 1.99 4.65 13.77
N MET A 41 1.37 5.40 14.68
CA MET A 41 1.81 5.47 16.08
C MET A 41 1.64 4.12 16.81
N ASP A 42 0.52 3.43 16.63
CA ASP A 42 0.27 2.11 17.23
C ASP A 42 1.25 1.06 16.68
N GLY A 43 1.51 1.09 15.37
CA GLY A 43 2.50 0.21 14.74
C GLY A 43 3.93 0.41 15.27
N MET A 44 4.35 1.66 15.51
CA MET A 44 5.64 1.93 16.15
C MET A 44 5.67 1.44 17.60
N LEU A 45 4.60 1.65 18.35
CA LEU A 45 4.49 1.23 19.75
C LEU A 45 4.53 -0.31 19.89
N ALA A 46 3.85 -1.04 19.00
CA ALA A 46 3.86 -2.50 18.98
C ALA A 46 5.27 -3.07 18.77
N ARG A 47 6.06 -2.45 17.89
CA ARG A 47 7.48 -2.81 17.65
C ARG A 47 8.35 -2.54 18.85
N LEU A 48 8.18 -1.39 19.49
CA LEU A 48 8.94 -1.01 20.69
C LEU A 48 8.62 -1.91 21.90
N THR A 49 7.40 -2.43 21.97
CA THR A 49 6.94 -3.29 23.08
C THR A 49 7.10 -4.80 22.79
N PHE A 50 7.63 -5.18 21.62
CA PHE A 50 7.78 -6.57 21.17
C PHE A 50 6.49 -7.40 21.24
N ARG A 51 5.33 -6.76 21.04
CA ARG A 51 4.00 -7.41 21.09
C ARG A 51 3.45 -7.74 19.70
N GLU A 52 4.32 -7.93 18.71
CA GLU A 52 3.90 -8.31 17.37
C GLU A 52 3.34 -9.74 17.37
N SER A 53 2.18 -9.91 16.74
CA SER A 53 1.58 -11.24 16.52
C SER A 53 1.27 -11.44 15.04
N ALA A 54 1.37 -12.67 14.56
CA ALA A 54 1.10 -13.00 13.15
C ALA A 54 -0.35 -12.66 12.75
N PHE A 55 -1.31 -12.92 13.65
CA PHE A 55 -2.72 -12.55 13.47
C PHE A 55 -2.90 -11.03 13.40
N GLY A 56 -2.23 -10.28 14.29
CA GLY A 56 -2.27 -8.82 14.28
C GLY A 56 -1.77 -8.23 12.96
N CYS A 57 -0.66 -8.74 12.42
CA CYS A 57 -0.11 -8.30 11.14
C CYS A 57 -1.06 -8.56 9.95
N TRP A 58 -1.76 -9.70 9.97
CA TRP A 58 -2.76 -10.01 8.95
C TRP A 58 -3.99 -9.08 9.05
N LEU A 59 -4.49 -8.86 10.28
CA LEU A 59 -5.62 -7.97 10.52
C LEU A 59 -5.30 -6.53 10.13
N GLU A 60 -4.12 -6.03 10.48
CA GLU A 60 -3.62 -4.71 10.09
C GLU A 60 -3.60 -4.57 8.56
N THR A 61 -3.05 -5.56 7.84
CA THR A 61 -3.05 -5.57 6.37
C THR A 61 -4.47 -5.50 5.81
N PHE A 62 -5.42 -6.25 6.38
CA PHE A 62 -6.81 -6.25 5.94
C PHE A 62 -7.48 -4.89 6.18
N VAL A 63 -7.30 -4.30 7.36
CA VAL A 63 -7.85 -2.99 7.71
C VAL A 63 -7.27 -1.90 6.83
N ASP A 64 -5.98 -1.97 6.48
CA ASP A 64 -5.35 -1.05 5.53
C ASP A 64 -6.05 -1.08 4.16
N TYR A 65 -6.24 -2.27 3.59
CA TYR A 65 -6.93 -2.40 2.31
C TYR A 65 -8.39 -1.95 2.36
N ALA A 66 -9.10 -2.28 3.43
CA ALA A 66 -10.47 -1.82 3.64
C ALA A 66 -10.53 -0.28 3.69
N SER A 67 -9.57 0.36 4.37
CA SER A 67 -9.50 1.81 4.50
C SER A 67 -9.27 2.50 3.15
N TYR A 68 -8.40 1.95 2.30
CA TYR A 68 -8.22 2.45 0.92
C TYR A 68 -9.50 2.33 0.08
N ILE A 69 -10.18 1.19 0.15
CA ILE A 69 -11.45 0.99 -0.59
C ILE A 69 -12.49 2.00 -0.12
N VAL A 70 -12.67 2.15 1.18
CA VAL A 70 -13.62 3.11 1.78
C VAL A 70 -13.32 4.54 1.33
N LEU A 71 -12.05 4.94 1.36
CA LEU A 71 -11.61 6.26 0.92
C LEU A 71 -11.94 6.49 -0.56
N PHE A 72 -11.55 5.56 -1.44
CA PHE A 72 -11.76 5.69 -2.88
C PHE A 72 -13.23 5.61 -3.28
N VAL A 73 -14.03 4.76 -2.64
CA VAL A 73 -15.48 4.73 -2.83
C VAL A 73 -16.10 6.06 -2.39
N GLY A 74 -15.73 6.57 -1.22
CA GLY A 74 -16.20 7.87 -0.73
C GLY A 74 -15.88 9.01 -1.70
N MET A 75 -14.63 9.10 -2.16
CA MET A 75 -14.21 10.08 -3.16
C MET A 75 -14.95 9.92 -4.49
N THR A 76 -15.17 8.69 -4.96
CA THR A 76 -15.89 8.41 -6.20
C THR A 76 -17.33 8.91 -6.11
N ILE A 77 -18.03 8.61 -5.02
CA ILE A 77 -19.42 9.05 -4.81
C ILE A 77 -19.48 10.58 -4.71
N GLY A 78 -18.55 11.20 -3.98
CA GLY A 78 -18.47 12.65 -3.85
C GLY A 78 -18.26 13.35 -5.18
N LEU A 79 -17.25 12.92 -5.95
CA LEU A 79 -16.94 13.49 -7.26
C LEU A 79 -18.02 13.23 -8.31
N TYR A 80 -18.69 12.07 -8.24
CA TYR A 80 -19.86 11.79 -9.07
C TYR A 80 -20.99 12.79 -8.81
N ARG A 81 -21.28 13.10 -7.54
CA ARG A 81 -22.30 14.09 -7.16
C ARG A 81 -21.93 15.50 -7.57
N GLU A 82 -20.66 15.86 -7.45
CA GLU A 82 -20.17 17.20 -7.77
C GLU A 82 -20.04 17.46 -9.27
N ALA A 83 -19.54 16.48 -10.03
CA ALA A 83 -19.05 16.71 -11.40
C ALA A 83 -19.52 15.65 -12.42
N GLY A 84 -20.41 14.74 -12.03
CA GLY A 84 -21.18 13.88 -12.93
C GLY A 84 -20.55 12.52 -13.28
N VAL A 85 -21.16 11.84 -14.26
CA VAL A 85 -20.93 10.41 -14.57
C VAL A 85 -19.50 10.05 -14.96
N LEU A 86 -18.74 10.97 -15.53
CA LEU A 86 -17.34 10.71 -15.93
C LEU A 86 -16.48 10.31 -14.73
N TRP A 87 -16.75 10.88 -13.56
CA TRP A 87 -16.03 10.56 -12.32
C TRP A 87 -16.40 9.18 -11.76
N LEU A 88 -17.58 8.67 -12.09
CA LEU A 88 -17.97 7.31 -11.76
C LEU A 88 -17.18 6.29 -12.58
N ALA A 89 -16.94 6.57 -13.88
CA ALA A 89 -16.07 5.75 -14.70
C ALA A 89 -14.60 5.80 -14.22
N ALA A 90 -14.09 6.99 -13.91
CA ALA A 90 -12.74 7.16 -13.35
C ALA A 90 -12.58 6.44 -12.00
N GLY A 91 -13.61 6.51 -11.14
CA GLY A 91 -13.63 5.80 -9.86
C GLY A 91 -13.73 4.29 -10.01
N GLY A 92 -14.51 3.81 -10.99
CA GLY A 92 -14.52 2.40 -11.37
C GLY A 92 -13.12 1.91 -11.77
N LEU A 93 -12.41 2.66 -12.61
CA LEU A 93 -11.04 2.33 -13.03
C LEU A 93 -10.05 2.35 -11.85
N LEU A 94 -10.19 3.31 -10.93
CA LEU A 94 -9.41 3.38 -9.70
C LEU A 94 -9.64 2.16 -8.80
N LEU A 95 -10.90 1.77 -8.59
CA LEU A 95 -11.26 0.63 -7.74
C LEU A 95 -10.79 -0.69 -8.35
N VAL A 96 -10.95 -0.87 -9.67
CA VAL A 96 -10.42 -2.05 -10.37
C VAL A 96 -8.91 -2.12 -10.25
N GLY A 97 -8.19 -1.01 -10.49
CA GLY A 97 -6.74 -0.94 -10.33
C GLY A 97 -6.28 -1.24 -8.90
N THR A 98 -7.03 -0.75 -7.91
CA THR A 98 -6.75 -0.99 -6.48
C THR A 98 -6.97 -2.45 -6.11
N LEU A 99 -8.08 -3.05 -6.54
CA LEU A 99 -8.38 -4.46 -6.29
C LEU A 99 -7.35 -5.37 -6.98
N ALA A 100 -7.00 -5.09 -8.24
CA ALA A 100 -5.94 -5.80 -8.95
C ALA A 100 -4.60 -5.70 -8.22
N SER A 101 -4.24 -4.51 -7.71
CA SER A 101 -3.01 -4.30 -6.94
C SER A 101 -3.01 -5.13 -5.65
N ILE A 102 -4.14 -5.17 -4.93
CA ILE A 102 -4.29 -6.00 -3.72
C ILE A 102 -4.14 -7.48 -4.06
N LEU A 103 -4.77 -7.95 -5.15
CA LEU A 103 -4.67 -9.36 -5.57
C LEU A 103 -3.24 -9.74 -5.96
N VAL A 104 -2.54 -8.90 -6.72
CA VAL A 104 -1.13 -9.10 -7.08
C VAL A 104 -0.27 -9.14 -5.83
N LEU A 105 -0.48 -8.23 -4.89
CA LEU A 105 0.28 -8.19 -3.63
C LEU A 105 0.03 -9.44 -2.78
N ILE A 106 -1.22 -9.89 -2.66
CA ILE A 106 -1.56 -11.14 -1.95
C ILE A 106 -0.91 -12.34 -2.64
N HIS A 107 -0.95 -12.40 -3.98
CA HIS A 107 -0.33 -13.47 -4.75
C HIS A 107 1.19 -13.50 -4.55
N GLN A 108 1.86 -12.35 -4.65
CA GLN A 108 3.30 -12.24 -4.43
C GLN A 108 3.69 -12.58 -2.99
N ARG A 109 2.92 -12.14 -1.99
CA ARG A 109 3.15 -12.52 -0.58
C ARG A 109 3.11 -14.03 -0.39
N LYS A 110 2.16 -14.72 -1.06
CA LYS A 110 2.04 -16.19 -1.00
C LYS A 110 3.20 -16.91 -1.69
N LEU A 111 3.75 -16.35 -2.78
CA LEU A 111 4.89 -16.92 -3.49
C LEU A 111 6.22 -16.69 -2.75
N ALA A 112 6.39 -15.49 -2.19
CA ALA A 112 7.66 -15.03 -1.66
C ALA A 112 7.89 -15.35 -0.18
N THR A 113 6.84 -15.61 0.61
CA THR A 113 6.96 -15.63 2.07
C THR A 113 6.08 -16.72 2.68
N ASP A 114 6.63 -17.42 3.70
CA ASP A 114 5.87 -18.39 4.50
C ASP A 114 4.78 -17.67 5.31
N PRO A 115 3.56 -18.23 5.43
CA PRO A 115 2.50 -17.69 6.28
C PRO A 115 2.91 -17.33 7.71
N ALA A 116 3.96 -17.98 8.24
CA ALA A 116 4.48 -17.71 9.58
C ALA A 116 5.29 -16.40 9.71
N ARG A 117 5.77 -15.79 8.61
CA ARG A 117 6.64 -14.59 8.65
C ARG A 117 6.24 -13.49 7.64
N PRO A 118 5.00 -12.97 7.69
CA PRO A 118 4.47 -12.05 6.68
C PRO A 118 5.20 -10.70 6.56
N HIS A 119 6.06 -10.35 7.51
CA HIS A 119 6.85 -9.11 7.52
C HIS A 119 8.08 -9.15 6.59
N GLU A 120 8.58 -10.33 6.25
CA GLU A 120 9.79 -10.47 5.42
C GLU A 120 9.57 -10.04 3.95
N TYR A 121 8.32 -10.04 3.47
CA TYR A 121 7.98 -9.70 2.09
C TYR A 121 8.58 -8.38 1.60
N ARG A 122 8.42 -7.29 2.37
CA ARG A 122 8.93 -5.97 1.98
C ARG A 122 10.46 -5.94 1.94
N VAL A 123 11.12 -6.66 2.84
CA VAL A 123 12.58 -6.75 2.88
C VAL A 123 13.09 -7.51 1.66
N LEU A 124 12.43 -8.61 1.28
CA LEU A 124 12.78 -9.39 0.09
C LEU A 124 12.58 -8.59 -1.19
N LEU A 125 11.43 -7.92 -1.34
CA LEU A 125 11.15 -7.07 -2.49
C LEU A 125 12.19 -5.94 -2.61
N HIS A 126 12.50 -5.26 -1.51
CA HIS A 126 13.47 -4.16 -1.51
C HIS A 126 14.86 -4.64 -1.92
N ARG A 127 15.34 -5.75 -1.35
CA ARG A 127 16.63 -6.35 -1.73
C ARG A 127 16.68 -6.72 -3.22
N GLN A 128 15.59 -7.25 -3.78
CA GLN A 128 15.54 -7.58 -5.20
C GLN A 128 15.51 -6.34 -6.09
N LEU A 129 14.81 -5.27 -5.68
CA LEU A 129 14.80 -3.98 -6.38
C LEU A 129 16.18 -3.28 -6.35
N GLU A 130 16.97 -3.49 -5.29
CA GLU A 130 18.35 -3.03 -5.20
C GLU A 130 19.29 -3.87 -6.08
N ALA A 131 19.13 -5.19 -6.08
CA ALA A 131 19.89 -6.10 -6.93
C ALA A 131 19.67 -5.84 -8.43
N ASP A 132 18.45 -5.48 -8.84
CA ASP A 132 18.10 -5.13 -10.23
C ASP A 132 18.12 -3.61 -10.50
N SER A 133 18.99 -2.87 -9.82
CA SER A 133 19.03 -1.39 -9.84
C SER A 133 19.32 -0.76 -11.21
N GLY A 134 19.86 -1.54 -12.16
CA GLY A 134 20.16 -1.10 -13.53
C GLY A 134 18.93 -0.93 -14.43
N ASN A 135 17.81 -1.58 -14.10
CA ASN A 135 16.61 -1.53 -14.92
C ASN A 135 15.72 -0.31 -14.59
N ILE A 136 15.22 0.33 -15.64
CA ILE A 136 14.23 1.43 -15.56
C ILE A 136 12.99 0.96 -14.77
N LEU A 137 12.61 -0.30 -14.93
CA LEU A 137 11.49 -0.92 -14.21
C LEU A 137 11.67 -0.85 -12.69
N SER A 138 12.86 -1.17 -12.19
CA SER A 138 13.19 -1.14 -10.75
C SER A 138 13.20 0.28 -10.19
N ARG A 139 13.56 1.29 -11.01
CA ARG A 139 13.43 2.71 -10.63
C ARG A 139 11.97 3.10 -10.43
N PHE A 140 11.10 2.73 -11.36
CA PHE A 140 9.67 2.96 -11.22
C PHE A 140 9.09 2.23 -10.01
N GLY A 141 9.50 0.98 -9.76
CA GLY A 141 9.10 0.23 -8.56
C GLY A 141 9.39 0.99 -7.26
N ARG A 142 10.60 1.55 -7.10
CA ARG A 142 10.97 2.36 -5.93
C ARG A 142 10.17 3.66 -5.81
N LEU A 143 9.96 4.36 -6.93
CA LEU A 143 9.17 5.59 -6.95
C LEU A 143 7.72 5.32 -6.54
N THR A 144 7.13 4.26 -7.09
CA THR A 144 5.78 3.81 -6.78
C THR A 144 5.65 3.40 -5.32
N GLU A 145 6.63 2.67 -4.77
CA GLU A 145 6.66 2.28 -3.36
C GLU A 145 6.74 3.50 -2.42
N PHE A 146 7.49 4.54 -2.81
CA PHE A 146 7.57 5.78 -2.05
C PHE A 146 6.24 6.57 -2.09
N LEU A 147 5.66 6.76 -3.28
CA LEU A 147 4.43 7.53 -3.48
C LEU A 147 3.21 6.92 -2.78
N ILE A 148 3.15 5.59 -2.69
CA ILE A 148 2.00 4.85 -2.15
C ILE A 148 2.16 4.54 -0.67
N ARG A 149 3.29 4.90 -0.06
CA ARG A 149 3.47 4.77 1.38
C ARG A 149 2.29 5.44 2.09
N LYS A 150 1.55 4.65 2.90
CA LYS A 150 0.29 5.05 3.54
C LYS A 150 0.37 6.43 4.20
N GLY A 151 1.43 6.68 4.98
CA GLY A 151 1.73 7.98 5.55
C GLY A 151 1.88 9.10 4.52
N ALA A 152 2.71 8.93 3.49
CA ALA A 152 2.88 9.96 2.44
C ALA A 152 1.57 10.24 1.69
N PHE A 153 0.81 9.18 1.38
CA PHE A 153 -0.46 9.30 0.68
C PHE A 153 -1.50 10.08 1.48
N SER A 154 -1.56 9.92 2.80
CA SER A 154 -2.51 10.68 3.64
C SER A 154 -2.23 12.18 3.62
N TYR A 155 -0.96 12.60 3.56
CA TYR A 155 -0.60 14.01 3.35
C TYR A 155 -1.06 14.53 1.99
N TYR A 156 -0.90 13.75 0.91
CA TYR A 156 -1.39 14.16 -0.40
C TYR A 156 -2.91 14.35 -0.41
N VAL A 157 -3.66 13.43 0.18
CA VAL A 157 -5.12 13.54 0.32
C VAL A 157 -5.50 14.83 1.07
N LEU A 158 -4.83 15.15 2.17
CA LEU A 158 -5.09 16.36 2.95
C LEU A 158 -4.79 17.64 2.17
N ILE A 159 -3.58 17.75 1.62
CA ILE A 159 -3.11 18.95 0.93
C ILE A 159 -3.97 19.22 -0.31
N PHE A 160 -4.23 18.22 -1.15
CA PHE A 160 -5.05 18.40 -2.35
C PHE A 160 -6.52 18.68 -2.01
N SER A 161 -7.04 18.17 -0.90
CA SER A 161 -8.41 18.50 -0.45
C SER A 161 -8.51 19.97 -0.03
N ILE A 162 -7.53 20.46 0.75
CA ILE A 162 -7.48 21.88 1.18
C ILE A 162 -7.35 22.81 -0.04
N LEU A 163 -6.47 22.47 -1.00
CA LEU A 163 -6.24 23.27 -2.20
C LEU A 163 -7.36 23.15 -3.25
N GLY A 164 -8.38 22.32 -3.03
CA GLY A 164 -9.45 22.07 -4.02
C GLY A 164 -9.00 21.26 -5.24
N GLY A 165 -7.79 20.69 -5.21
CA GLY A 165 -7.21 19.87 -6.27
C GLY A 165 -7.56 18.39 -6.20
N LEU A 166 -8.60 18.00 -5.44
CA LEU A 166 -8.95 16.59 -5.20
C LEU A 166 -9.14 15.79 -6.51
N LYS A 167 -9.72 16.42 -7.54
CA LYS A 167 -9.90 15.85 -8.89
C LYS A 167 -8.59 15.40 -9.52
N ILE A 168 -7.53 16.20 -9.37
CA ILE A 168 -6.20 15.89 -9.92
C ILE A 168 -5.61 14.71 -9.17
N LEU A 169 -5.65 14.75 -7.84
CA LEU A 169 -5.19 13.64 -7.00
C LEU A 169 -5.91 12.33 -7.36
N PHE A 170 -7.23 12.40 -7.57
CA PHE A 170 -8.05 11.24 -7.90
C PHE A 170 -7.65 10.61 -9.24
N LEU A 171 -7.40 11.42 -10.29
CA LEU A 171 -6.93 10.92 -11.57
C LEU A 171 -5.51 10.35 -11.50
N LEU A 172 -4.62 11.00 -10.73
CA LEU A 172 -3.29 10.48 -10.47
C LEU A 172 -3.34 9.14 -9.71
N ALA A 173 -4.24 9.00 -8.74
CA ALA A 173 -4.46 7.74 -8.04
C ALA A 173 -5.04 6.66 -8.97
N ALA A 174 -5.97 7.02 -9.87
CA ALA A 174 -6.54 6.08 -10.84
C ALA A 174 -5.45 5.56 -11.79
N PHE A 175 -4.61 6.44 -12.31
CA PHE A 175 -3.47 6.05 -13.14
C PHE A 175 -2.42 5.25 -12.34
N GLY A 176 -2.05 5.74 -11.15
CA GLY A 176 -1.05 5.13 -10.28
C GLY A 176 -1.42 3.71 -9.85
N SER A 177 -2.67 3.48 -9.43
CA SER A 177 -3.15 2.15 -9.06
C SER A 177 -3.05 1.15 -10.22
N ASN A 178 -3.30 1.61 -11.46
CA ASN A 178 -3.15 0.77 -12.64
C ASN A 178 -1.68 0.48 -13.01
N LEU A 179 -0.81 1.44 -12.77
CA LEU A 179 0.63 1.26 -12.92
C LEU A 179 1.18 0.26 -11.88
N VAL A 180 0.66 0.26 -10.65
CA VAL A 180 1.13 -0.61 -9.57
C VAL A 180 0.94 -2.08 -9.89
N TRP A 181 -0.27 -2.49 -10.27
CA TRP A 181 -0.53 -3.91 -10.51
C TRP A 181 0.20 -4.42 -11.75
N THR A 182 0.35 -3.58 -12.79
CA THR A 182 1.11 -3.93 -14.00
C THR A 182 2.61 -4.09 -13.73
N LEU A 183 3.21 -3.16 -12.97
CA LEU A 183 4.59 -3.30 -12.50
C LEU A 183 4.75 -4.50 -11.56
N GLY A 184 3.80 -4.71 -10.65
CA GLY A 184 3.77 -5.84 -9.73
C GLY A 184 3.80 -7.17 -10.46
N LEU A 185 2.95 -7.36 -11.48
CA LEU A 185 2.98 -8.56 -12.32
C LEU A 185 4.32 -8.76 -13.02
N SER A 186 4.94 -7.68 -13.49
CA SER A 186 6.26 -7.74 -14.15
C SER A 186 7.36 -8.21 -13.19
N PHE A 187 7.24 -7.87 -11.89
CA PHE A 187 8.14 -8.34 -10.84
C PHE A 187 7.84 -9.76 -10.34
N ASN A 188 6.74 -10.39 -10.76
CA ASN A 188 6.44 -11.77 -10.38
C ASN A 188 7.56 -12.75 -10.79
N ARG A 189 8.30 -12.42 -11.86
CA ARG A 189 9.51 -13.16 -12.29
C ARG A 189 10.58 -13.29 -11.19
N PHE A 190 10.66 -12.35 -10.26
CA PHE A 190 11.65 -12.38 -9.18
C PHE A 190 11.31 -13.39 -8.08
N PHE A 191 10.05 -13.78 -7.96
CA PHE A 191 9.57 -14.72 -6.93
C PHE A 191 9.27 -16.12 -7.50
N GLN A 192 9.27 -16.27 -8.83
CA GLN A 192 9.02 -17.55 -9.51
C GLN A 192 10.27 -18.42 -9.65
N CYS A 193 11.49 -17.86 -9.54
CA CYS A 193 12.72 -18.65 -9.52
C CYS A 193 13.08 -19.01 -8.07
N PRO A 194 13.03 -20.29 -7.65
CA PRO A 194 13.79 -20.71 -6.50
C PRO A 194 15.25 -20.56 -6.86
N SER A 195 16.03 -19.80 -6.09
CA SER A 195 17.48 -19.79 -6.25
C SER A 195 17.99 -21.24 -6.25
N PRO A 196 18.69 -21.69 -7.32
CA PRO A 196 19.35 -22.99 -7.30
C PRO A 196 20.51 -22.87 -6.30
N GLY A 197 20.23 -23.26 -5.05
CA GLY A 197 21.17 -23.10 -3.94
C GLY A 197 20.54 -22.91 -2.56
N MET A 198 19.21 -22.76 -2.44
CA MET A 198 18.56 -22.64 -1.13
C MET A 198 18.45 -24.02 -0.46
N GLN A 199 19.58 -24.49 0.09
CA GLN A 199 19.51 -25.51 1.12
C GLN A 199 18.73 -24.94 2.31
N ARG A 200 17.70 -25.69 2.71
CA ARG A 200 16.93 -25.48 3.94
C ARG A 200 17.88 -25.73 5.13
N GLY A 201 18.70 -24.73 5.44
CA GLY A 201 19.52 -24.68 6.64
C GLY A 201 18.67 -24.17 7.81
N GLU A 202 18.66 -24.94 8.88
CA GLU A 202 18.09 -24.58 10.17
C GLU A 202 18.63 -23.23 10.66
N CYS A 203 17.81 -22.52 11.44
CA CYS A 203 18.09 -21.28 12.14
C CYS A 203 17.96 -19.96 11.33
N GLY A 204 17.28 -18.99 11.93
CA GLY A 204 16.91 -17.72 11.33
C GLY A 204 18.08 -16.80 11.01
N LEU A 205 17.81 -15.89 10.07
CA LEU A 205 18.69 -14.87 9.45
C LEU A 205 19.65 -15.40 8.36
N PRO A 206 19.56 -14.90 7.11
CA PRO A 206 20.57 -15.18 6.11
C PRO A 206 21.82 -14.35 6.40
N LEU A 207 22.85 -15.04 6.89
CA LEU A 207 24.24 -14.61 6.91
C LEU A 207 24.69 -14.30 5.47
N CYS A 208 24.95 -13.01 5.23
CA CYS A 208 25.76 -12.58 4.10
C CYS A 208 27.23 -12.76 4.51
N TYR A 209 27.85 -13.88 4.18
CA TYR A 209 29.31 -13.99 4.22
C TYR A 209 29.86 -15.03 3.23
N SER A 210 30.76 -14.53 2.37
CA SER A 210 31.85 -15.22 1.68
C SER A 210 31.52 -16.21 0.55
N ARG A 211 31.68 -15.74 -0.70
CA ARG A 211 32.43 -16.49 -1.74
C ARG A 211 32.79 -15.61 -2.95
N ALA A 212 33.82 -14.79 -2.78
CA ALA A 212 34.66 -14.21 -3.84
C ALA A 212 35.78 -13.51 -3.06
N GLU A 213 36.88 -14.17 -2.71
CA GLU A 213 38.07 -14.26 -3.55
C GLU A 213 39.03 -15.27 -2.90
N GLU A 214 39.10 -16.49 -3.42
CA GLU A 214 40.27 -17.35 -3.26
C GLU A 214 40.32 -18.28 -4.48
N GLY A 215 41.18 -17.93 -5.43
CA GLY A 215 41.26 -18.69 -6.68
C GLY A 215 41.87 -17.96 -7.88
N ARG A 216 42.99 -17.24 -7.69
CA ARG A 216 44.12 -17.29 -8.63
C ARG A 216 45.37 -16.65 -8.05
#